data_AF-A0A7C6NMJ9-F1
#
_entry.id   AF-A0A7C6NMJ9-F1
#
_cell.length_a   1.000
_cell.length_b   1.000
_cell.length_c   1.000
_cell.angle_alpha   90.00
_cell.angle_beta   90.00
_cell.angle_gamma   90.00
#
_symmetry.space_group_name_H-M   'P 1'
#
loop_
_entity.id
_entity.type
_entity.pdbx_description
1 polymer ?
#
loop_
_entity_poly.entity_id
_entity_poly.type
_entity_poly.pdbx_seq_one_letter_code
_entity_poly.pdbx_strand_id
1 'polypeptide(L)'
;MLTKNEGRARAKNELQIAVINEARFAYEVRNGNMSFNLTQMSKPYGREKRPANWLKNAQAQEYLAAIPVAIKIATADNQGVAGDLIEVRQGGTPERQGTWTNDYRVAIEFARWLSPRFSIALNEMVFKILTRQVAIARAEPKHGVTPVIWEGKPVYRYTEVVSALGGNPRSGYSSRKEKFPGHFVKLFGRNFITPEYVDLLAGYYRYRNAQLSLTFKG
;
A
#
# COMPACT_ATOMS: atom_id res chain seq x y z
N MET A 1 15.56 -23.58 24.42
CA MET A 1 14.28 -23.55 23.69
C MET A 1 13.57 -22.26 24.06
N LEU A 2 13.60 -21.25 23.19
CA LEU A 2 12.84 -20.00 23.37
C LEU A 2 11.82 -19.91 22.24
N THR A 3 10.60 -19.63 22.63
CA THR A 3 9.36 -19.88 21.88
C THR A 3 9.19 -18.96 20.69
N LYS A 4 8.83 -19.57 19.56
CA LYS A 4 8.60 -19.01 18.22
C LYS A 4 7.34 -18.12 18.10
N ASN A 5 6.87 -17.48 19.17
CA ASN A 5 5.48 -17.05 19.31
C ASN A 5 5.19 -15.55 19.48
N GLU A 6 6.14 -14.64 19.20
CA GLU A 6 5.88 -13.18 19.36
C GLU A 6 6.00 -12.36 18.05
N GLY A 7 6.05 -13.03 16.90
CA GLY A 7 6.23 -12.37 15.59
C GLY A 7 4.98 -12.18 14.73
N ARG A 8 3.81 -12.68 15.17
CA ARG A 8 2.53 -12.44 14.45
C ARG A 8 1.71 -11.43 15.25
N ALA A 9 2.29 -10.24 15.41
CA ALA A 9 1.59 -9.10 15.96
C ALA A 9 0.31 -8.88 15.13
N ARG A 10 -0.83 -9.10 15.79
CA ARG A 10 -2.15 -8.62 15.41
C ARG A 10 -1.97 -7.15 15.01
N ALA A 11 -1.92 -6.86 13.71
CA ALA A 11 -1.73 -5.49 13.22
C ALA A 11 -2.94 -4.68 13.69
N LYS A 12 -2.79 -3.96 14.81
CA LYS A 12 -3.77 -2.98 15.26
C LYS A 12 -3.89 -1.96 14.13
N ASN A 13 -5.12 -1.70 13.70
CA ASN A 13 -5.44 -0.70 12.68
C ASN A 13 -4.99 0.68 13.17
N GLU A 14 -3.76 1.04 12.84
CA GLU A 14 -3.12 2.26 13.32
C GLU A 14 -3.78 3.46 12.67
N LEU A 15 -4.19 4.43 13.50
CA LEU A 15 -4.83 5.64 13.04
C LEU A 15 -3.79 6.50 12.32
N GLN A 16 -4.07 6.84 11.07
CA GLN A 16 -3.22 7.71 10.26
C GLN A 16 -3.97 8.99 9.94
N ILE A 17 -3.24 10.08 9.70
CA ILE A 17 -3.81 11.38 9.33
C ILE A 17 -3.34 11.74 7.93
N ALA A 18 -4.28 12.09 7.06
CA ALA A 18 -4.02 12.65 5.74
C ALA A 18 -4.36 14.14 5.72
N VAL A 19 -3.63 14.87 4.89
CA VAL A 19 -3.97 16.24 4.47
C VAL A 19 -4.00 16.24 2.95
N ILE A 20 -5.18 16.46 2.37
CA ILE A 20 -5.37 16.54 0.93
C ILE A 20 -6.18 17.79 0.63
N ASN A 21 -5.66 18.66 -0.23
CA ASN A 21 -6.19 20.01 -0.43
C ASN A 21 -6.34 20.69 0.95
N GLU A 22 -7.55 21.12 1.31
CA GLU A 22 -7.84 21.75 2.61
C GLU A 22 -8.35 20.76 3.67
N ALA A 23 -8.59 19.49 3.30
CA ALA A 23 -9.15 18.50 4.20
C ALA A 23 -8.06 17.77 5.00
N ARG A 24 -8.12 17.89 6.33
CA ARG A 24 -7.34 17.08 7.29
C ARG A 24 -8.24 16.04 7.93
N PHE A 25 -7.96 14.76 7.71
CA PHE A 25 -8.82 13.67 8.15
C PHE A 25 -8.05 12.41 8.53
N ALA A 26 -8.64 11.63 9.44
CA ALA A 26 -8.15 10.36 9.89
C ALA A 26 -8.60 9.23 8.96
N TYR A 27 -7.73 8.25 8.79
CA TYR A 27 -7.99 7.02 8.08
C TYR A 27 -7.25 5.85 8.71
N GLU A 28 -7.67 4.63 8.39
CA GLU A 28 -7.08 3.39 8.89
C GLU A 28 -6.98 2.40 7.74
N VAL A 29 -5.87 1.69 7.62
CA VAL A 29 -5.73 0.64 6.61
C VAL A 29 -5.99 -0.73 7.25
N ARG A 30 -6.87 -1.54 6.64
CA ARG A 30 -7.34 -2.80 7.19
C ARG A 30 -7.50 -3.84 6.07
N ASN A 31 -6.70 -4.92 6.09
CA ASN A 31 -6.89 -6.09 5.22
C ASN A 31 -7.19 -5.77 3.73
N GLY A 32 -6.41 -4.89 3.10
CA GLY A 32 -6.61 -4.51 1.70
C GLY A 32 -7.78 -3.54 1.45
N ASN A 33 -8.40 -3.01 2.51
CA ASN A 33 -9.38 -1.94 2.49
C ASN A 33 -8.92 -0.78 3.40
N MET A 34 -9.67 0.31 3.43
CA MET A 34 -9.37 1.49 4.22
C MET A 34 -10.65 2.10 4.80
N SER A 35 -10.61 2.47 6.08
CA SER A 35 -11.65 3.25 6.74
C SER A 35 -11.30 4.73 6.74
N PHE A 36 -12.30 5.61 6.62
CA PHE A 36 -12.11 7.07 6.55
C PHE A 36 -13.10 7.82 7.44
N ASN A 37 -12.63 8.88 8.10
CA ASN A 37 -13.48 9.79 8.87
C ASN A 37 -14.16 10.82 7.96
N LEU A 38 -15.40 10.53 7.56
CA LEU A 38 -16.20 11.38 6.68
C LEU A 38 -16.52 12.73 7.32
N THR A 39 -16.72 12.78 8.64
CA THR A 39 -16.95 14.04 9.36
C THR A 39 -15.75 14.97 9.20
N GLN A 40 -14.53 14.47 9.39
CA GLN A 40 -13.32 15.28 9.25
C GLN A 40 -13.08 15.69 7.79
N MET A 41 -13.32 14.80 6.82
CA MET A 41 -13.23 15.10 5.40
C MET A 41 -14.14 16.27 4.98
N SER A 42 -15.34 16.38 5.58
CA SER A 42 -16.33 17.40 5.24
C SER A 42 -16.05 18.79 5.82
N LYS A 43 -15.17 18.92 6.82
CA LYS A 43 -14.99 20.18 7.58
C LYS A 43 -14.73 21.42 6.72
N PRO A 44 -13.89 21.38 5.66
CA PRO A 44 -13.63 22.56 4.83
C PRO A 44 -14.82 22.99 3.95
N TYR A 45 -15.82 22.12 3.77
CA TYR A 45 -16.88 22.30 2.76
C TYR A 45 -18.22 22.78 3.34
N GLY A 46 -18.26 23.24 4.58
CA GLY A 46 -19.49 23.77 5.18
C GLY A 46 -20.41 22.74 5.85
N ARG A 47 -21.49 23.22 6.46
CA ARG A 47 -22.42 22.38 7.27
C ARG A 47 -23.38 21.58 6.40
N GLU A 48 -23.72 22.11 5.23
CA GLU A 48 -24.52 21.48 4.19
C GLU A 48 -23.84 20.23 3.62
N LYS A 49 -22.50 20.18 3.67
CA LYS A 49 -21.68 19.05 3.21
C LYS A 49 -21.37 17.99 4.26
N ARG A 50 -22.10 17.97 5.38
CA ARG A 50 -21.94 16.94 6.43
C ARG A 50 -22.37 15.55 5.93
N PRO A 51 -21.76 14.46 6.45
CA PRO A 51 -22.15 13.09 6.09
C PRO A 51 -23.64 12.81 6.25
N ALA A 52 -24.26 13.30 7.33
CA ALA A 52 -25.69 13.12 7.57
C ALA A 52 -26.61 13.68 6.46
N ASN A 53 -26.16 14.70 5.72
CA ASN A 53 -26.91 15.24 4.58
C ASN A 53 -26.67 14.41 3.32
N TRP A 54 -25.42 13.98 3.09
CA TRP A 54 -25.11 13.10 1.98
C TRP A 54 -25.84 11.77 2.06
N LEU A 55 -25.93 11.17 3.25
CA LEU A 55 -26.63 9.90 3.49
C LEU A 55 -28.15 9.96 3.20
N LYS A 56 -28.71 11.16 3.07
CA LYS A 56 -30.12 11.38 2.67
C LYS A 56 -30.29 11.54 1.15
N ASN A 57 -29.21 11.69 0.39
CA ASN A 57 -29.25 11.81 -1.06
C ASN A 57 -29.59 10.45 -1.69
N ALA A 58 -30.57 10.41 -2.58
CA ALA A 58 -30.99 9.21 -3.29
C ALA A 58 -29.83 8.52 -4.04
N GLN A 59 -28.96 9.28 -4.71
CA GLN A 59 -27.79 8.76 -5.40
C GLN A 59 -26.78 8.12 -4.43
N ALA A 60 -26.60 8.70 -3.24
CA ALA A 60 -25.71 8.15 -2.23
C ALA A 60 -26.26 6.82 -1.68
N GLN A 61 -27.58 6.75 -1.45
CA GLN A 61 -28.26 5.54 -1.00
C GLN A 61 -28.19 4.43 -2.05
N GLU A 62 -28.41 4.76 -3.33
CA GLU A 62 -28.25 3.82 -4.45
C GLU A 62 -26.82 3.30 -4.53
N TYR A 63 -25.82 4.18 -4.42
CA TYR A 63 -24.41 3.79 -4.44
C TYR A 63 -24.05 2.86 -3.26
N LEU A 64 -24.50 3.19 -2.05
CA LEU A 64 -24.28 2.37 -0.85
C LEU A 64 -24.92 0.98 -0.98
N ALA A 65 -26.11 0.89 -1.60
CA ALA A 65 -26.77 -0.39 -1.87
C ALA A 65 -26.04 -1.22 -2.94
N ALA A 66 -25.36 -0.57 -3.90
CA ALA A 66 -24.63 -1.27 -4.96
C ALA A 66 -23.28 -1.87 -4.51
N ILE A 67 -22.62 -1.29 -3.50
CA ILE A 67 -21.29 -1.74 -3.05
C ILE A 67 -21.28 -3.22 -2.60
N PRO A 68 -22.15 -3.67 -1.68
CA PRO A 68 -22.21 -5.07 -1.22
C PRO A 68 -22.33 -6.10 -2.34
N VAL A 69 -23.18 -5.78 -3.32
CA VAL A 69 -23.43 -6.60 -4.51
C VAL A 69 -22.16 -6.69 -5.36
N ALA A 70 -21.53 -5.53 -5.63
CA ALA A 70 -20.33 -5.46 -6.45
C ALA A 70 -19.14 -6.24 -5.85
N ILE A 71 -19.02 -6.31 -4.53
CA ILE A 71 -17.96 -7.06 -3.84
C ILE A 71 -18.33 -8.49 -3.47
N LYS A 72 -19.51 -8.96 -3.87
CA LYS A 72 -19.97 -10.33 -3.60
C LYS A 72 -19.95 -10.66 -2.10
N ILE A 73 -20.18 -9.68 -1.23
CA ILE A 73 -20.32 -9.88 0.23
C ILE A 73 -21.80 -10.15 0.61
N ALA A 74 -22.72 -10.12 -0.36
CA ALA A 74 -24.16 -10.33 -0.11
C ALA A 74 -24.44 -11.60 0.73
N THR A 75 -24.84 -11.38 1.99
CA THR A 75 -25.73 -12.29 2.70
C THR A 75 -27.13 -12.13 2.11
N ALA A 76 -27.93 -13.20 2.17
CA ALA A 76 -29.17 -13.40 1.41
C ALA A 76 -30.33 -12.42 1.70
N ASP A 77 -30.11 -11.35 2.47
CA ASP A 77 -31.15 -10.51 3.06
C ASP A 77 -31.01 -9.00 2.79
N ASN A 78 -29.94 -8.51 2.16
CA ASN A 78 -29.73 -7.11 1.71
C ASN A 78 -29.98 -5.97 2.74
N GLN A 79 -30.39 -6.27 3.98
CA GLN A 79 -30.70 -5.29 5.03
C GLN A 79 -29.53 -5.08 6.00
N GLY A 80 -28.54 -6.00 6.04
CA GLY A 80 -27.41 -5.92 6.98
C GLY A 80 -26.23 -5.05 6.52
N VAL A 81 -26.01 -4.91 5.21
CA VAL A 81 -24.69 -4.45 4.72
C VAL A 81 -24.51 -2.93 4.69
N ALA A 82 -25.59 -2.14 4.65
CA ALA A 82 -25.48 -0.68 4.76
C ALA A 82 -24.97 -0.23 6.15
N GLY A 83 -25.33 -0.98 7.21
CA GLY A 83 -24.84 -0.76 8.57
C GLY A 83 -23.34 -1.08 8.75
N ASP A 84 -22.78 -1.96 7.92
CA ASP A 84 -21.36 -2.32 7.96
C ASP A 84 -20.47 -1.28 7.25
N LEU A 85 -21.02 -0.56 6.26
CA LEU A 85 -20.29 0.42 5.47
C LEU A 85 -20.12 1.76 6.18
N ILE A 86 -21.05 2.15 7.06
CA ILE A 86 -21.04 3.43 7.77
C ILE A 86 -21.10 3.17 9.28
N GLU A 87 -20.16 3.76 10.02
CA GLU A 87 -20.05 3.62 11.47
C GLU A 87 -20.06 5.00 12.12
N VAL A 88 -20.82 5.20 13.20
CA VAL A 88 -20.74 6.42 14.01
C VAL A 88 -19.93 6.13 15.27
N ARG A 89 -18.77 6.78 15.40
CA ARG A 89 -17.87 6.65 16.56
C ARG A 89 -18.03 7.84 17.48
N GLN A 90 -18.40 7.60 18.74
CA GLN A 90 -18.58 8.61 19.78
C GLN A 90 -17.72 8.28 21.02
N GLY A 91 -17.24 9.33 21.71
CA GLY A 91 -16.34 9.18 22.86
C GLY A 91 -14.89 8.84 22.49
N GLY A 92 -14.02 8.69 23.49
CA GLY A 92 -12.60 8.39 23.28
C GLY A 92 -11.80 9.55 22.64
N THR A 93 -10.72 9.23 21.93
CA THR A 93 -9.79 10.22 21.34
C THR A 93 -10.48 11.05 20.24
N PRO A 94 -10.35 12.38 20.23
CA PRO A 94 -11.03 13.28 19.27
C PRO A 94 -10.83 12.90 17.79
N GLU A 95 -9.67 12.36 17.43
CA GLU A 95 -9.33 11.98 16.05
C GLU A 95 -10.16 10.80 15.54
N ARG A 96 -10.64 9.95 16.46
CA ARG A 96 -11.46 8.76 16.15
C ARG A 96 -12.95 9.05 16.12
N GLN A 97 -13.39 10.20 16.64
CA GLN A 97 -14.81 10.56 16.70
C GLN A 97 -15.33 11.03 15.33
N GLY A 98 -16.59 10.69 15.02
CA GLY A 98 -17.29 11.11 13.82
C GLY A 98 -18.02 9.99 13.10
N THR A 99 -18.58 10.31 11.94
CA THR A 99 -19.09 9.34 10.97
C THR A 99 -17.92 8.81 10.14
N TRP A 100 -17.77 7.50 10.12
CA TRP A 100 -16.75 6.77 9.40
C TRP A 100 -17.38 5.94 8.30
N THR A 101 -16.61 5.64 7.27
CA THR A 101 -16.86 4.49 6.41
C THR A 101 -15.75 3.46 6.55
N ASN A 102 -16.08 2.18 6.38
CA ASN A 102 -15.12 1.07 6.35
C ASN A 102 -14.71 0.67 4.92
N ASP A 103 -15.17 1.40 3.91
CA ASP A 103 -14.87 1.11 2.51
C ASP A 103 -14.31 2.32 1.77
N TYR A 104 -13.16 2.14 1.11
CA TYR A 104 -12.50 3.24 0.40
C TYR A 104 -13.34 3.80 -0.76
N ARG A 105 -14.21 3.00 -1.39
CA ARG A 105 -15.04 3.45 -2.52
C ARG A 105 -16.12 4.39 -2.06
N VAL A 106 -16.73 4.09 -0.90
CA VAL A 106 -17.70 4.96 -0.24
C VAL A 106 -17.04 6.29 0.12
N ALA A 107 -15.80 6.28 0.62
CA ALA A 107 -15.06 7.51 0.90
C ALA A 107 -14.79 8.34 -0.37
N ILE A 108 -14.45 7.70 -1.50
CA ILE A 108 -14.23 8.36 -2.80
C ILE A 108 -15.52 8.96 -3.35
N GLU A 109 -16.65 8.27 -3.23
CA GLU A 109 -17.96 8.79 -3.65
C GLU A 109 -18.42 9.96 -2.77
N PHE A 110 -18.24 9.85 -1.45
CA PHE A 110 -18.48 10.98 -0.56
C PHE A 110 -17.59 12.17 -0.93
N ALA A 111 -16.29 11.94 -1.16
CA ALA A 111 -15.36 12.98 -1.59
C ALA A 111 -15.77 13.60 -2.94
N ARG A 112 -16.39 12.84 -3.86
CA ARG A 112 -16.90 13.34 -5.14
C ARG A 112 -18.04 14.32 -4.93
N TRP A 113 -18.94 14.02 -4.01
CA TRP A 113 -20.01 14.92 -3.63
C TRP A 113 -19.51 16.19 -2.91
N LEU A 114 -18.40 16.09 -2.17
CA LEU A 114 -17.73 17.27 -1.58
C LEU A 114 -17.09 18.15 -2.67
N SER A 115 -16.25 17.54 -3.52
CA SER A 115 -15.55 18.21 -4.62
C SER A 115 -14.92 17.18 -5.59
N PRO A 116 -15.11 17.31 -6.92
CA PRO A 116 -14.44 16.45 -7.89
C PRO A 116 -12.91 16.42 -7.72
N ARG A 117 -12.29 17.58 -7.45
CA ARG A 117 -10.84 17.69 -7.21
C ARG A 117 -10.39 16.89 -5.99
N PHE A 118 -11.21 16.87 -4.93
CA PHE A 118 -10.88 16.11 -3.73
C PHE A 118 -11.01 14.60 -3.95
N SER A 119 -12.05 14.18 -4.67
CA SER A 119 -12.23 12.77 -5.04
C SER A 119 -11.08 12.20 -5.86
N ILE A 120 -10.58 12.95 -6.85
CA ILE A 120 -9.42 12.55 -7.66
C ILE A 120 -8.18 12.35 -6.77
N ALA A 121 -7.87 13.34 -5.92
CA ALA A 121 -6.71 13.27 -5.05
C ALA A 121 -6.82 12.16 -3.99
N LEU A 122 -8.01 11.92 -3.44
CA LEU A 122 -8.25 10.80 -2.53
C LEU A 122 -8.09 9.45 -3.24
N ASN A 123 -8.62 9.32 -4.46
CA ASN A 123 -8.46 8.10 -5.26
C ASN A 123 -6.98 7.80 -5.55
N GLU A 124 -6.18 8.82 -5.88
CA GLU A 124 -4.73 8.65 -6.06
C GLU A 124 -4.03 8.19 -4.78
N MET A 125 -4.40 8.74 -3.62
CA MET A 125 -3.84 8.32 -2.33
C MET A 125 -4.19 6.85 -2.04
N VAL A 126 -5.46 6.47 -2.20
CA VAL A 126 -5.92 5.08 -2.02
C VAL A 126 -5.17 4.14 -2.95
N PHE A 127 -5.07 4.47 -4.24
CA PHE A 127 -4.34 3.67 -5.21
C PHE A 127 -2.89 3.45 -4.81
N LYS A 128 -2.19 4.52 -4.38
CA LYS A 128 -0.79 4.46 -3.93
C LYS A 128 -0.64 3.54 -2.71
N ILE A 129 -1.53 3.66 -1.71
CA ILE A 129 -1.45 2.87 -0.47
C ILE A 129 -1.74 1.39 -0.75
N LEU A 130 -2.83 1.07 -1.45
CA LEU A 130 -3.23 -0.31 -1.71
C LEU A 130 -2.24 -1.01 -2.64
N THR A 131 -1.78 -0.34 -3.70
CA THR A 131 -0.75 -0.90 -4.60
C THR A 131 0.55 -1.18 -3.85
N ARG A 132 0.96 -0.27 -2.95
CA ARG A 132 2.13 -0.50 -2.09
C ARG A 132 1.92 -1.70 -1.17
N GLN A 133 0.75 -1.86 -0.56
CA GLN A 133 0.49 -3.02 0.31
C GLN A 133 0.50 -4.34 -0.45
N VAL A 134 -0.11 -4.38 -1.64
CA VAL A 134 -0.07 -5.57 -2.51
C VAL A 134 1.37 -5.89 -2.89
N ALA A 135 2.17 -4.88 -3.23
CA ALA A 135 3.58 -5.05 -3.51
C ALA A 135 4.35 -5.60 -2.31
N ILE A 136 4.14 -5.06 -1.09
CA ILE A 136 4.75 -5.60 0.14
C ILE A 136 4.35 -7.07 0.33
N ALA A 137 3.06 -7.39 0.21
CA ALA A 137 2.54 -8.73 0.46
C ALA A 137 3.06 -9.78 -0.54
N ARG A 138 3.43 -9.37 -1.75
CA ARG A 138 3.96 -10.24 -2.81
C ARG A 138 5.49 -10.22 -2.94
N ALA A 139 6.17 -9.36 -2.19
CA ALA A 139 7.59 -9.15 -2.36
C ALA A 139 8.38 -10.22 -1.58
N GLU A 140 8.76 -11.28 -2.30
CA GLU A 140 9.57 -12.35 -1.76
C GLU A 140 11.03 -11.93 -1.56
N PRO A 141 11.72 -12.38 -0.49
CA PRO A 141 13.16 -12.27 -0.41
C PRO A 141 13.84 -12.96 -1.60
N LYS A 142 14.81 -12.31 -2.24
CA LYS A 142 15.64 -12.91 -3.29
C LYS A 142 17.04 -13.14 -2.77
N HIS A 143 17.52 -14.37 -2.83
CA HIS A 143 18.84 -14.76 -2.34
C HIS A 143 19.11 -14.33 -0.89
N GLY A 144 18.08 -14.37 -0.03
CA GLY A 144 18.19 -13.94 1.38
C GLY A 144 18.16 -12.43 1.59
N VAL A 145 17.99 -11.62 0.53
CA VAL A 145 17.85 -10.16 0.62
C VAL A 145 16.38 -9.78 0.60
N THR A 146 15.92 -9.10 1.66
CA THR A 146 14.56 -8.58 1.76
C THR A 146 14.38 -7.32 0.90
N PRO A 147 13.29 -7.21 0.13
CA PRO A 147 13.03 -6.02 -0.69
C PRO A 147 12.51 -4.84 0.14
N VAL A 148 12.73 -3.64 -0.40
CA VAL A 148 12.05 -2.40 -0.01
C VAL A 148 11.03 -2.07 -1.10
N ILE A 149 9.85 -1.60 -0.74
CA ILE A 149 8.87 -1.18 -1.75
C ILE A 149 9.05 0.29 -2.09
N TRP A 150 9.32 0.56 -3.36
CA TRP A 150 9.44 1.89 -3.94
C TRP A 150 8.49 2.02 -5.13
N GLU A 151 7.62 3.04 -5.11
CA GLU A 151 6.58 3.26 -6.13
C GLU A 151 5.71 2.02 -6.42
N GLY A 152 5.41 1.24 -5.39
CA GLY A 152 4.64 0.00 -5.55
C GLY A 152 5.40 -1.15 -6.22
N LYS A 153 6.73 -1.04 -6.39
CA LYS A 153 7.58 -2.10 -6.91
C LYS A 153 8.62 -2.52 -5.86
N PRO A 154 8.89 -3.83 -5.68
CA PRO A 154 9.97 -4.26 -4.82
C PRO A 154 11.32 -3.94 -5.45
N VAL A 155 12.23 -3.37 -4.67
CA VAL A 155 13.62 -3.13 -5.04
C VAL A 155 14.56 -3.64 -3.96
N TYR A 156 15.71 -4.19 -4.35
CA TYR A 156 16.65 -4.84 -3.45
C TYR A 156 17.91 -4.02 -3.33
N ARG A 157 18.51 -3.94 -2.14
CA ARG A 157 19.74 -3.17 -1.98
C ARG A 157 20.86 -3.82 -2.78
N TYR A 158 21.44 -3.08 -3.72
CA TYR A 158 22.44 -3.58 -4.66
C TYR A 158 23.61 -4.27 -3.96
N THR A 159 24.16 -3.64 -2.92
CA THR A 159 25.34 -4.16 -2.22
C THR A 159 25.05 -5.45 -1.45
N GLU A 160 23.85 -5.58 -0.88
CA GLU A 160 23.42 -6.79 -0.18
C GLU A 160 23.22 -7.94 -1.17
N VAL A 161 22.58 -7.68 -2.32
CA VAL A 161 22.42 -8.67 -3.38
C VAL A 161 23.77 -9.16 -3.90
N VAL A 162 24.68 -8.26 -4.25
CA VAL A 162 26.01 -8.65 -4.75
C VAL A 162 26.76 -9.50 -3.72
N SER A 163 26.69 -9.11 -2.44
CA SER A 163 27.34 -9.88 -1.36
C SER A 163 26.70 -11.27 -1.19
N ALA A 164 25.37 -11.35 -1.21
CA ALA A 164 24.63 -12.62 -1.10
C ALA A 164 24.91 -13.58 -2.27
N LEU A 165 25.26 -13.05 -3.44
CA LEU A 165 25.68 -13.83 -4.61
C LEU A 165 27.18 -14.19 -4.61
N GLY A 166 27.92 -13.84 -3.54
CA GLY A 166 29.36 -14.10 -3.41
C GLY A 166 30.26 -13.11 -4.15
N GLY A 167 29.72 -11.96 -4.56
CA GLY A 167 30.45 -10.90 -5.24
C GLY A 167 31.01 -9.81 -4.32
N ASN A 168 31.95 -9.01 -4.83
CA ASN A 168 32.43 -7.81 -4.16
C ASN A 168 31.51 -6.61 -4.53
N PRO A 169 30.74 -6.04 -3.59
CA PRO A 169 29.80 -4.95 -3.86
C PRO A 169 30.45 -3.63 -4.27
N ARG A 170 31.78 -3.48 -4.09
CA ARG A 170 32.54 -2.31 -4.58
C ARG A 170 32.98 -2.46 -6.04
N SER A 171 32.83 -3.65 -6.62
CA SER A 171 33.31 -3.96 -7.97
C SER A 171 32.18 -3.86 -9.01
N GLY A 172 32.48 -3.20 -10.13
CA GLY A 172 31.62 -3.22 -11.32
C GLY A 172 30.30 -2.44 -11.22
N TYR A 173 30.01 -1.74 -10.10
CA TYR A 173 28.79 -0.95 -9.97
C TYR A 173 28.64 0.08 -11.10
N SER A 174 29.66 0.92 -11.33
CA SER A 174 29.58 1.99 -12.33
C SER A 174 29.30 1.44 -13.72
N SER A 175 30.04 0.40 -14.14
CA SER A 175 29.84 -0.26 -15.43
C SER A 175 28.46 -0.91 -15.55
N ARG A 176 27.98 -1.57 -14.48
CA ARG A 176 26.66 -2.21 -14.45
C ARG A 176 25.53 -1.18 -14.57
N LYS A 177 25.65 -0.05 -13.87
CA LYS A 177 24.66 1.03 -13.92
C LYS A 177 24.65 1.72 -15.27
N GLU A 178 25.82 1.93 -15.87
CA GLU A 178 25.95 2.49 -17.22
C GLU A 178 25.27 1.60 -18.27
N LYS A 179 25.45 0.28 -18.18
CA LYS A 179 24.83 -0.69 -19.11
C LYS A 179 23.34 -0.89 -18.88
N PHE A 180 22.86 -0.78 -17.64
CA PHE A 180 21.48 -1.11 -17.26
C PHE A 180 20.83 -0.02 -16.40
N PRO A 181 20.82 1.25 -16.82
CA PRO A 181 20.46 2.38 -15.95
C PRO A 181 19.02 2.29 -15.42
N GLY A 182 18.07 1.79 -16.21
CA GLY A 182 16.66 1.63 -15.80
C GLY A 182 16.42 0.61 -14.69
N HIS A 183 17.41 -0.23 -14.39
CA HIS A 183 17.33 -1.19 -13.29
C HIS A 183 17.88 -0.64 -11.97
N PHE A 184 18.42 0.58 -11.93
CA PHE A 184 19.01 1.17 -10.73
C PHE A 184 18.15 2.31 -10.19
N VAL A 185 17.86 2.25 -8.90
CA VAL A 185 17.11 3.27 -8.17
C VAL A 185 17.95 3.76 -6.99
N LYS A 186 17.95 5.07 -6.72
CA LYS A 186 18.65 5.64 -5.57
C LYS A 186 17.65 6.00 -4.47
N LEU A 187 17.76 5.34 -3.31
CA LEU A 187 16.90 5.54 -2.15
C LEU A 187 17.77 5.74 -0.90
N PHE A 188 17.50 6.78 -0.12
CA PHE A 188 18.21 7.07 1.13
C PHE A 188 19.75 7.09 0.97
N GLY A 189 20.22 7.66 -0.15
CA GLY A 189 21.65 7.70 -0.50
C GLY A 189 22.26 6.37 -0.95
N ARG A 190 21.48 5.27 -0.98
CA ARG A 190 21.94 3.92 -1.33
C ARG A 190 21.38 3.49 -2.68
N ASN A 191 22.10 2.56 -3.32
CA ASN A 191 21.69 1.99 -4.61
C ASN A 191 20.83 0.75 -4.42
N PHE A 192 19.72 0.71 -5.11
CA PHE A 192 18.79 -0.39 -5.18
C PHE A 192 18.64 -0.85 -6.62
N ILE A 193 18.22 -2.10 -6.80
CA ILE A 193 18.01 -2.72 -8.09
C ILE A 193 16.66 -3.42 -8.17
N THR A 194 16.10 -3.49 -9.38
CA THR A 194 14.81 -4.17 -9.60
C THR A 194 14.93 -5.68 -9.47
N PRO A 195 13.82 -6.41 -9.27
CA PRO A 195 13.83 -7.86 -9.11
C PRO A 195 14.43 -8.59 -10.32
N GLU A 196 14.16 -8.09 -11.53
CA GLU A 196 14.65 -8.67 -12.79
C GLU A 196 16.17 -8.57 -12.88
N TYR A 197 16.73 -7.46 -12.38
CA TYR A 197 18.18 -7.27 -12.36
C TYR A 197 18.86 -8.14 -11.29
N VAL A 198 18.19 -8.42 -10.17
CA VAL A 198 18.66 -9.41 -9.19
C VAL A 198 18.77 -10.79 -9.87
N ASP A 199 17.75 -11.19 -10.63
CA ASP A 199 17.75 -12.48 -11.32
C ASP A 199 18.85 -12.56 -12.40
N LEU A 200 19.09 -11.46 -13.12
CA LEU A 200 20.20 -11.34 -14.06
C LEU A 200 21.57 -11.47 -13.37
N LEU A 201 21.77 -10.77 -12.25
CA LEU A 201 23.01 -10.88 -11.46
C LEU A 201 23.22 -12.31 -10.96
N ALA A 202 22.16 -12.95 -10.47
CA ALA A 202 22.24 -14.33 -10.01
C ALA A 202 22.66 -15.28 -11.13
N GLY A 203 22.12 -15.12 -12.34
CA GLY A 203 22.57 -15.85 -13.53
C GLY A 203 24.06 -15.63 -13.85
N TYR A 204 24.49 -14.38 -13.84
CA TYR A 204 25.90 -14.02 -14.07
C TYR A 204 26.85 -14.65 -13.04
N TYR A 205 26.54 -14.55 -11.74
CA TYR A 205 27.40 -15.11 -10.69
C TYR A 205 27.39 -16.65 -10.70
N ARG A 206 26.25 -17.29 -11.00
CA ARG A 206 26.21 -18.74 -11.22
C ARG A 206 27.15 -19.17 -12.35
N TYR A 207 27.08 -18.50 -13.50
CA TYR A 207 27.95 -18.79 -14.63
C TYR A 207 29.44 -18.57 -14.30
N ARG A 208 29.77 -17.42 -13.70
CA ARG A 208 31.15 -17.09 -13.31
C ARG A 208 31.73 -18.11 -12.33
N ASN A 209 30.96 -18.50 -11.32
CA ASN A 209 31.41 -19.46 -10.31
C ASN A 209 31.57 -20.86 -10.92
N ALA A 210 30.68 -21.26 -11.84
CA ALA A 210 30.81 -22.50 -12.58
C ALA A 210 32.11 -22.53 -13.42
N GLN A 211 32.44 -21.43 -14.13
CA GLN A 211 33.69 -21.34 -14.87
C GLN A 211 34.93 -21.47 -13.99
N LEU A 212 34.93 -20.83 -12.81
CA LEU A 212 36.04 -20.93 -11.86
C LEU A 212 36.23 -22.35 -11.31
N SER A 213 35.16 -23.15 -11.26
CA SER A 213 35.19 -24.54 -10.79
C SER A 213 35.58 -25.57 -11.86
N LEU A 214 35.62 -25.19 -13.14
CA LEU A 214 36.04 -26.09 -14.22
C LEU A 214 37.56 -26.26 -14.19
N THR A 215 38.06 -27.20 -13.39
CA THR A 215 39.42 -27.73 -13.55
C THR A 215 39.46 -28.68 -14.73
N PHE A 216 40.01 -28.23 -15.85
CA PHE A 216 40.38 -29.13 -16.94
C PHE A 216 41.54 -30.00 -16.44
N LYS A 217 41.29 -31.30 -16.20
CA LYS A 217 42.38 -32.27 -16.08
C LYS A 217 43.03 -32.38 -17.46
N GLY A 218 44.23 -31.84 -17.59
CA GLY A 218 45.11 -32.07 -18.74
C GLY A 218 45.61 -33.51 -18.77
#